data_AF-A0A2A2JKV6-F1
#
_entry.id   AF-A0A2A2JKV6-F1
#
_cell.length_a   1.000
_cell.length_b   1.000
_cell.length_c   1.000
_cell.angle_alpha   90.00
_cell.angle_beta   90.00
_cell.angle_gamma   90.00
#
_symmetry.space_group_name_H-M   'P 1'
#
loop_
_entity.id
_entity.type
_entity.pdbx_description
1 polymer ?
#
loop_
_entity_poly.entity_id
_entity_poly.type
_entity_poly.pdbx_seq_one_letter_code
_entity_poly.pdbx_strand_id
1 'polypeptide(L)'
;MGKKQHQSDKLYLTTKEWKSIGGHRDDTATRLLRAQFKRLPLNHCSLSLLPFEDPVCSRSGEIFDLTHIIPYLKKHGVNPCSGKKLAIKELIHLKFDKDAEGKFRCPVTFRTFTDNSHVVAIATTGNVYSHEAVQELNLKANHLKDLLTDEPFLRSDIITIQDPNNLEKFNMEQFHHVKLDLKTKEQIEKEKKEMQDPKFFIRRMNNETKMALDRLEKEYVPQKIEKEEEKTADEINAASYSQGKVAAGFTSTAMEPVTHNKAAVLSDEAVRYARVKKNGYVRIVTNHGALNLELFCPKAPKACENFITLCSRGYYNNTIFHRIIKNFMMQGGDPTGTGTGGESIWGKAFEDEFATGLSHDSRGVLSMANKGSNTNRSQFFITFRPCKHLDKKHTIFGRVVGGQETLASIEKVELNEIGDAPVEPVRFLRAEVFVDPFEEAEAEVQKERAELLEKIKNGGKPVLKTEKKDAKEKPKTFSTGIGKYINPQNKRTLATEAIEDVPPEQPKKKKLVKNTLSDFSKW
;
A
#
# COMPACT_ATOMS: atom_id res chain seq x y z
N MET A 1 44.34 3.00 11.51
CA MET A 1 43.59 1.83 12.02
C MET A 1 42.59 2.33 13.07
N GLY A 2 41.28 2.11 13.07
CA GLY A 2 40.25 1.83 12.07
C GLY A 2 38.95 2.38 12.68
N LYS A 3 38.24 3.28 12.01
CA LYS A 3 36.98 3.91 12.49
C LYS A 3 35.73 3.23 11.88
N LYS A 4 35.68 1.91 11.88
CA LYS A 4 34.55 1.13 11.33
C LYS A 4 34.26 -0.11 12.17
N GLN A 5 34.00 0.08 13.47
CA GLN A 5 33.72 -1.05 14.36
C GLN A 5 32.51 -0.84 15.26
N HIS A 6 31.48 -0.14 14.77
CA HIS A 6 30.17 -0.11 15.42
C HIS A 6 29.05 -0.08 14.38
N GLN A 7 28.60 -1.26 13.95
CA GLN A 7 27.23 -1.52 13.46
C GLN A 7 27.06 -3.03 13.17
N SER A 8 27.29 -3.88 14.18
CA SER A 8 26.94 -5.31 14.10
C SER A 8 25.54 -5.61 14.63
N ASP A 9 24.93 -4.70 15.41
CA ASP A 9 23.58 -4.86 15.94
C ASP A 9 22.58 -4.06 15.11
N LYS A 10 22.09 -4.66 14.03
CA LYS A 10 20.90 -4.20 13.32
C LYS A 10 19.81 -5.24 13.53
N LEU A 11 18.59 -4.81 13.87
CA LEU A 11 17.43 -5.69 14.04
C LEU A 11 16.93 -6.34 12.73
N TYR A 12 17.59 -6.07 11.61
CA TYR A 12 17.28 -6.61 10.30
C TYR A 12 18.58 -6.99 9.58
N LEU A 13 18.52 -8.08 8.81
CA LEU A 13 19.59 -8.49 7.93
C LEU A 13 19.42 -7.83 6.57
N THR A 14 20.47 -7.24 6.03
CA THR A 14 20.44 -6.82 4.62
C THR A 14 20.44 -8.06 3.71
N THR A 15 19.91 -7.93 2.50
CA THR A 15 19.89 -9.02 1.51
C THR A 15 21.29 -9.56 1.20
N LYS A 16 22.32 -8.70 1.25
CA LYS A 16 23.73 -9.10 1.12
C LYS A 16 24.23 -9.90 2.32
N GLU A 17 23.93 -9.44 3.54
CA GLU A 17 24.33 -10.13 4.78
C GLU A 17 23.61 -11.48 4.93
N TRP A 18 22.33 -11.57 4.57
CA TRP A 18 21.56 -12.82 4.56
C TRP A 18 22.14 -13.84 3.56
N LYS A 19 22.62 -13.36 2.41
CA LYS A 19 23.28 -14.20 1.40
C LYS A 19 24.65 -14.70 1.87
N SER A 20 25.41 -13.91 2.63
CA SER A 20 26.75 -14.29 3.13
C SER A 20 26.75 -15.09 4.44
N ILE A 21 25.78 -14.86 5.33
CA ILE A 21 25.70 -15.49 6.67
C ILE A 21 25.02 -16.88 6.60
N GLY A 22 24.59 -17.32 5.41
CA GLY A 22 24.16 -18.70 5.17
C GLY A 22 22.64 -18.92 5.18
N GLY A 23 21.83 -17.85 5.19
CA GLY A 23 20.37 -17.96 5.02
C GLY A 23 19.97 -18.33 3.57
N HIS A 24 20.82 -17.97 2.60
CA HIS A 24 20.68 -18.37 1.22
C HIS A 24 21.60 -19.56 0.90
N ARG A 25 21.11 -20.78 1.09
CA ARG A 25 21.58 -21.88 0.24
C ARG A 25 21.07 -21.56 -1.16
N ASP A 26 21.98 -21.13 -2.04
CA ASP A 26 21.73 -21.01 -3.48
C ASP A 26 21.51 -22.45 -4.02
N ASP A 27 20.34 -23.01 -3.69
CA ASP A 27 19.91 -24.38 -4.00
C ASP A 27 19.37 -24.42 -5.45
N THR A 28 19.70 -23.42 -6.26
CA THR A 28 19.29 -23.26 -7.65
C THR A 28 19.93 -24.31 -8.54
N ALA A 29 21.22 -24.61 -8.33
CA ALA A 29 21.92 -25.69 -9.03
C ALA A 29 21.37 -27.08 -8.66
N THR A 30 21.11 -27.32 -7.37
CA THR A 30 20.48 -28.55 -6.84
C THR A 30 19.00 -28.66 -7.24
N ARG A 31 18.25 -27.55 -7.33
CA ARG A 31 16.90 -27.51 -7.91
C ARG A 31 16.89 -27.77 -9.41
N LEU A 32 17.87 -27.25 -10.15
CA LEU A 32 18.04 -27.55 -11.58
C LEU A 32 18.37 -29.03 -11.80
N LEU A 33 19.22 -29.62 -10.96
CA LEU A 33 19.51 -31.06 -10.98
C LEU A 33 18.29 -31.91 -10.60
N ARG A 34 17.52 -31.51 -9.58
CA ARG A 34 16.23 -32.16 -9.24
C ARG A 34 15.18 -31.99 -10.34
N ALA A 35 15.20 -30.87 -11.07
CA ALA A 35 14.29 -30.63 -12.19
C ALA A 35 14.63 -31.49 -13.43
N GLN A 36 15.90 -31.89 -13.59
CA GLN A 36 16.40 -32.79 -14.65
C GLN A 36 16.30 -34.28 -14.28
N PHE A 37 16.06 -34.61 -13.02
CA PHE A 37 15.97 -36.00 -12.57
C PHE A 37 14.52 -36.34 -12.22
N LYS A 38 13.81 -36.98 -13.16
CA LYS A 38 12.49 -37.54 -12.90
C LYS A 38 12.58 -39.06 -12.84
N ARG A 39 12.54 -39.60 -11.63
CA ARG A 39 12.58 -41.04 -11.38
C ARG A 39 11.21 -41.66 -11.65
N LEU A 40 11.19 -42.78 -12.36
CA LEU A 40 9.99 -43.59 -12.52
C LEU A 40 9.68 -44.34 -11.20
N PRO A 41 8.45 -44.24 -10.65
CA PRO A 41 8.07 -45.01 -9.47
C PRO A 41 8.09 -46.52 -9.75
N LEU A 42 8.34 -47.34 -8.73
CA LEU A 42 8.43 -48.80 -8.87
C LEU A 42 7.19 -49.41 -9.54
N ASN A 43 6.01 -48.84 -9.29
CA ASN A 43 4.73 -49.40 -9.71
C ASN A 43 4.37 -49.09 -11.18
N HIS A 44 5.26 -48.46 -11.93
CA HIS A 44 4.98 -47.97 -13.28
C HIS A 44 5.76 -48.74 -14.35
N CYS A 45 5.15 -48.85 -15.52
CA CYS A 45 5.77 -49.40 -16.72
C CYS A 45 6.77 -48.40 -17.31
N SER A 46 7.96 -48.86 -17.64
CA SER A 46 9.04 -48.01 -18.17
C SER A 46 8.84 -47.59 -19.63
N LEU A 47 7.84 -48.14 -20.33
CA LEU A 47 7.46 -47.77 -21.69
C LEU A 47 6.23 -46.84 -21.72
N SER A 48 5.14 -47.20 -21.05
CA SER A 48 3.92 -46.37 -21.03
C SER A 48 3.96 -45.25 -20.00
N LEU A 49 4.87 -45.33 -19.02
CA LEU A 49 4.97 -44.42 -17.88
C LEU A 49 3.68 -44.38 -17.03
N LEU A 50 2.84 -45.40 -17.13
CA LEU A 50 1.61 -45.60 -16.37
C LEU A 50 1.78 -46.74 -15.36
N PRO A 51 0.95 -46.81 -14.30
CA PRO A 51 0.91 -47.97 -13.41
C PRO A 51 0.73 -49.26 -14.21
N PHE A 52 1.52 -50.30 -13.92
CA PHE A 52 1.37 -51.59 -14.60
C PHE A 52 0.24 -52.42 -13.98
N GLU A 53 -0.41 -53.25 -14.80
CA GLU A 53 -1.35 -54.28 -14.35
C GLU A 53 -0.66 -55.66 -14.37
N ASP A 54 -0.05 -56.02 -15.50
CA ASP A 54 0.67 -57.28 -15.71
C ASP A 54 2.18 -57.03 -15.90
N PRO A 55 2.95 -56.90 -14.79
CA PRO A 55 4.34 -56.54 -14.86
C PRO A 55 5.19 -57.68 -15.44
N VAL A 56 6.05 -57.33 -16.38
CA VAL A 56 7.13 -58.16 -16.89
C VAL A 56 8.43 -57.38 -16.79
N CYS A 57 9.57 -58.04 -16.67
CA CYS A 57 10.86 -57.38 -16.69
C CYS A 57 11.83 -57.98 -17.70
N SER A 58 12.78 -57.14 -18.11
CA SER A 58 13.98 -57.57 -18.81
C SER A 58 15.00 -58.16 -17.82
N ARG A 59 16.00 -58.87 -18.33
CA ARG A 59 17.14 -59.34 -17.50
C ARG A 59 17.95 -58.20 -16.88
N SER A 60 17.91 -57.00 -17.49
CA SER A 60 18.48 -55.78 -16.92
C SER A 60 17.65 -55.19 -15.79
N GLY A 61 16.43 -55.67 -15.55
CA GLY A 61 15.57 -55.27 -14.44
C GLY A 61 14.70 -54.05 -14.72
N GLU A 62 14.51 -53.65 -15.99
CA GLU A 62 13.51 -52.63 -16.34
C GLU A 62 12.12 -53.28 -16.37
N ILE A 63 11.14 -52.65 -15.73
CA ILE A 63 9.76 -53.17 -15.66
C ILE A 63 8.94 -52.61 -16.82
N PHE A 64 8.16 -53.47 -17.45
CA PHE A 64 7.18 -53.12 -18.47
C PHE A 64 5.84 -53.78 -18.17
N ASP A 65 4.79 -53.23 -18.75
CA ASP A 65 3.48 -53.86 -18.78
C ASP A 65 3.38 -54.75 -20.04
N LEU A 66 2.93 -55.98 -19.86
CA LEU A 66 2.86 -57.01 -20.91
C LEU A 66 2.06 -56.53 -22.12
N THR A 67 0.95 -55.84 -21.87
CA THR A 67 0.04 -55.31 -22.91
C THR A 67 0.74 -54.31 -23.84
N HIS A 68 1.67 -53.52 -23.31
CA HIS A 68 2.36 -52.43 -24.02
C HIS A 68 3.69 -52.87 -24.66
N ILE A 69 4.45 -53.73 -23.97
CA ILE A 69 5.80 -54.11 -24.42
C ILE A 69 5.78 -55.10 -25.60
N ILE A 70 4.80 -56.01 -25.65
CA ILE A 70 4.71 -56.99 -26.74
C ILE A 70 4.50 -56.30 -28.10
N PRO A 71 3.54 -55.37 -28.26
CA PRO A 71 3.41 -54.60 -29.49
C PRO A 71 4.68 -53.81 -29.86
N TYR A 72 5.36 -53.24 -28.87
CA TYR A 72 6.58 -52.46 -29.10
C TYR A 72 7.74 -53.33 -29.61
N LEU A 73 7.98 -54.48 -28.98
CA LEU A 73 9.03 -55.42 -29.41
C LEU A 73 8.75 -56.01 -30.79
N LYS A 74 7.48 -56.26 -31.15
CA LYS A 74 7.12 -56.69 -32.51
C LYS A 74 7.46 -55.63 -33.57
N LYS A 75 7.37 -54.35 -33.23
CA LYS A 75 7.63 -53.23 -34.15
C LYS A 75 9.11 -52.85 -34.24
N HIS A 76 9.80 -52.77 -33.09
CA HIS A 76 11.14 -52.18 -33.01
C HIS A 76 12.25 -53.20 -32.67
N GLY A 77 11.93 -54.35 -32.07
CA GLY A 77 12.90 -55.40 -31.73
C GLY A 77 14.00 -54.98 -30.72
N VAL A 78 13.82 -53.85 -30.05
CA VAL A 78 14.79 -53.27 -29.09
C VAL A 78 14.11 -52.93 -27.76
N ASN A 79 14.89 -52.93 -26.69
CA ASN A 79 14.47 -52.50 -25.37
C ASN A 79 14.24 -50.98 -25.35
N PRO A 80 13.06 -50.50 -24.93
CA PRO A 80 12.73 -49.08 -24.94
C PRO A 80 13.54 -48.24 -23.94
N CYS A 81 14.13 -48.82 -22.89
CA CYS A 81 14.94 -48.09 -21.92
C CYS A 81 16.41 -48.02 -22.36
N SER A 82 17.01 -49.16 -22.71
CA SER A 82 18.44 -49.27 -22.99
C SER A 82 18.82 -49.24 -24.48
N GLY A 83 17.87 -49.40 -25.41
CA GLY A 83 18.12 -49.46 -26.86
C GLY A 83 18.79 -50.74 -27.36
N LYS A 84 19.08 -51.70 -26.47
CA LYS A 84 19.67 -53.01 -26.82
C LYS A 84 18.62 -53.93 -27.42
N LYS A 85 19.00 -54.91 -28.26
CA LYS A 85 18.06 -55.93 -28.78
C LYS A 85 17.44 -56.72 -27.63
N LEU A 86 16.13 -56.94 -27.68
CA LEU A 86 15.38 -57.68 -26.66
C LEU A 86 14.31 -58.53 -27.36
N ALA A 87 14.30 -59.84 -27.10
CA ALA A 87 13.29 -60.75 -27.63
C ALA A 87 12.13 -60.95 -26.65
N ILE A 88 10.94 -61.27 -27.16
CA ILE A 88 9.74 -61.51 -26.33
C ILE A 88 9.96 -62.66 -25.33
N LYS A 89 10.73 -63.69 -25.72
CA LYS A 89 11.04 -64.86 -24.88
C LYS A 89 11.95 -64.53 -23.68
N GLU A 90 12.63 -63.40 -23.71
CA GLU A 90 13.56 -62.98 -22.65
C GLU A 90 12.85 -62.15 -21.56
N LEU A 91 11.55 -61.86 -21.75
CA LEU A 91 10.73 -61.20 -20.75
C LEU A 91 10.31 -62.19 -19.66
N ILE A 92 10.48 -61.77 -18.42
CA ILE A 92 10.16 -62.56 -17.23
C ILE A 92 8.93 -61.93 -16.58
N HIS A 93 7.91 -62.75 -16.28
CA HIS A 93 6.71 -62.26 -15.62
C HIS A 93 6.97 -62.05 -14.13
N LEU A 94 6.61 -60.88 -13.60
CA LEU A 94 6.85 -60.53 -12.21
C LEU A 94 5.61 -60.81 -11.36
N LYS A 95 5.82 -61.46 -10.22
CA LYS A 95 4.78 -61.74 -9.22
C LYS A 95 5.06 -60.89 -8.00
N PHE A 96 4.32 -59.79 -7.88
CA PHE A 96 4.36 -58.94 -6.70
C PHE A 96 3.31 -59.39 -5.68
N ASP A 97 3.71 -59.42 -4.40
CA ASP A 97 2.78 -59.63 -3.29
C ASP A 97 2.20 -58.28 -2.82
N LYS A 98 0.91 -58.27 -2.45
CA LYS A 98 0.19 -57.07 -2.03
C LYS A 98 -0.37 -57.21 -0.61
N ASP A 99 -0.34 -56.11 0.13
CA ASP A 99 -1.01 -55.97 1.42
C ASP A 99 -2.53 -55.91 1.31
N ALA A 100 -3.22 -55.99 2.46
CA ALA A 100 -4.68 -55.78 2.54
C ALA A 100 -5.11 -54.41 1.99
N GLU A 101 -4.22 -53.42 2.02
CA GLU A 101 -4.43 -52.07 1.45
C GLU A 101 -4.03 -51.96 -0.04
N GLY A 102 -3.61 -53.06 -0.68
CA GLY A 102 -3.20 -53.08 -2.09
C GLY A 102 -1.80 -52.55 -2.38
N LYS A 103 -1.00 -52.21 -1.36
CA LYS A 103 0.41 -51.79 -1.50
C LYS A 103 1.32 -52.99 -1.73
N PHE A 104 2.35 -52.83 -2.56
CA PHE A 104 3.31 -53.90 -2.79
C PHE A 104 4.24 -54.10 -1.59
N ARG A 105 4.44 -55.35 -1.20
CA ARG A 105 5.33 -55.73 -0.09
C ARG A 105 6.20 -56.92 -0.44
N CYS A 106 7.27 -57.10 0.33
CA CYS A 106 8.04 -58.33 0.31
C CYS A 106 7.23 -59.44 1.02
N PRO A 107 7.02 -60.61 0.39
CA PRO A 107 6.21 -61.69 0.97
C PRO A 107 6.86 -62.40 2.16
N VAL A 108 8.18 -62.22 2.36
CA VAL A 108 8.93 -62.87 3.45
C VAL A 108 9.13 -61.94 4.64
N THR A 109 9.50 -60.68 4.38
CA THR A 109 9.75 -59.70 5.45
C THR A 109 8.52 -58.89 5.81
N PHE A 110 7.43 -59.01 5.03
CA PHE A 110 6.19 -58.25 5.14
C PHE A 110 6.38 -56.73 5.14
N ARG A 111 7.56 -56.24 4.71
CA ARG A 111 7.85 -54.81 4.58
C ARG A 111 7.31 -54.31 3.23
N THR A 112 6.55 -53.23 3.27
CA THR A 112 6.07 -52.53 2.07
C THR A 112 7.24 -51.94 1.28
N PHE A 113 7.21 -52.07 -0.05
CA PHE A 113 8.19 -51.44 -0.91
C PHE A 113 7.95 -49.93 -1.01
N THR A 114 9.04 -49.17 -0.94
CA THR A 114 9.07 -47.71 -1.07
C THR A 114 10.02 -47.31 -2.21
N ASP A 115 10.01 -46.03 -2.59
CA ASP A 115 10.90 -45.51 -3.63
C ASP A 115 12.40 -45.63 -3.29
N ASN A 116 12.75 -45.89 -2.03
CA ASN A 116 14.14 -46.11 -1.60
C ASN A 116 14.44 -47.57 -1.23
N SER A 117 13.49 -48.48 -1.47
CA SER A 117 13.70 -49.91 -1.20
C SER A 117 14.61 -50.53 -2.26
N HIS A 118 15.50 -51.41 -1.82
CA HIS A 118 16.27 -52.25 -2.73
C HIS A 118 15.44 -53.51 -3.05
N VAL A 119 14.95 -53.60 -4.28
CA VAL A 119 13.99 -54.62 -4.72
C VAL A 119 14.61 -55.50 -5.80
N VAL A 120 14.38 -56.81 -5.67
CA VAL A 120 14.99 -57.85 -6.49
C VAL A 120 13.94 -58.87 -6.90
N ALA A 121 14.03 -59.41 -8.11
CA ALA A 121 13.23 -60.55 -8.54
C ALA A 121 14.11 -61.75 -8.87
N ILE A 122 13.55 -62.95 -8.70
CA ILE A 122 14.19 -64.19 -9.13
C ILE A 122 13.67 -64.53 -10.53
N ALA A 123 14.57 -64.69 -11.48
CA ALA A 123 14.22 -64.85 -12.88
C ALA A 123 13.47 -66.14 -13.22
N THR A 124 13.73 -67.23 -12.48
CA THR A 124 13.11 -68.53 -12.72
C THR A 124 11.63 -68.53 -12.36
N THR A 125 11.28 -67.93 -11.22
CA THR A 125 9.91 -67.98 -10.67
C THR A 125 9.11 -66.70 -10.89
N GLY A 126 9.82 -65.58 -11.09
CA GLY A 126 9.24 -64.25 -11.21
C GLY A 126 8.92 -63.57 -9.88
N ASN A 127 9.17 -64.23 -8.75
CA ASN A 127 8.80 -63.71 -7.43
C ASN A 127 9.69 -62.52 -7.03
N VAL A 128 9.06 -61.49 -6.45
CA VAL A 128 9.72 -60.23 -6.07
C VAL A 128 9.94 -60.16 -4.56
N TYR A 129 11.16 -59.82 -4.15
CA TYR A 129 11.61 -59.76 -2.76
C TYR A 129 12.36 -58.46 -2.45
N SER A 130 12.48 -58.15 -1.16
CA SER A 130 13.50 -57.21 -0.69
C SER A 130 14.89 -57.84 -0.84
N HIS A 131 15.87 -57.05 -1.29
CA HIS A 131 17.26 -57.53 -1.41
C HIS A 131 17.79 -58.08 -0.09
N GLU A 132 17.43 -57.46 1.04
CA GLU A 132 17.76 -57.91 2.39
C GLU A 132 17.34 -59.36 2.65
N ALA A 133 16.12 -59.75 2.24
CA ALA A 133 15.61 -61.10 2.43
C ALA A 133 16.44 -62.13 1.65
N VAL A 134 16.71 -61.85 0.37
CA VAL A 134 17.53 -62.71 -0.48
C VAL A 134 18.99 -62.74 0.00
N GLN A 135 19.51 -61.61 0.48
CA GLN A 135 20.87 -61.51 0.97
C GLN A 135 21.08 -62.35 2.24
N GLU A 136 20.16 -62.28 3.19
CA GLU A 136 20.28 -62.99 4.47
C GLU A 136 19.93 -64.46 4.36
N LEU A 137 18.81 -64.79 3.73
CA LEU A 137 18.28 -66.14 3.72
C LEU A 137 18.85 -67.01 2.60
N ASN A 138 19.32 -66.41 1.50
CA ASN A 138 19.84 -67.18 0.36
C ASN A 138 21.35 -67.01 0.20
N LEU A 139 21.85 -65.77 0.09
CA LEU A 139 23.26 -65.53 -0.23
C LEU A 139 24.19 -65.83 0.96
N LYS A 140 23.88 -65.31 2.16
CA LYS A 140 24.69 -65.55 3.37
C LYS A 140 24.59 -67.01 3.84
N ALA A 141 23.40 -67.60 3.79
CA ALA A 141 23.18 -69.00 4.16
C ALA A 141 23.59 -70.01 3.06
N ASN A 142 24.00 -69.53 1.88
CA ASN A 142 24.29 -70.32 0.69
C ASN A 142 23.16 -71.30 0.29
N HIS A 143 21.91 -70.87 0.49
CA HIS A 143 20.69 -71.61 0.19
C HIS A 143 20.00 -70.98 -1.02
N LEU A 144 20.42 -71.36 -2.23
CA LEU A 144 19.97 -70.77 -3.49
C LEU A 144 18.67 -71.43 -4.02
N LYS A 145 17.62 -71.37 -3.21
CA LYS A 145 16.27 -71.78 -3.58
C LYS A 145 15.29 -70.63 -3.34
N ASP A 146 14.27 -70.54 -4.17
CA ASP A 146 13.27 -69.49 -4.03
C ASP A 146 12.55 -69.60 -2.67
N LEU A 147 12.40 -68.47 -1.98
CA LEU A 147 11.87 -68.39 -0.61
C LEU A 147 10.38 -68.74 -0.49
N LEU A 148 9.64 -68.73 -1.59
CA LEU A 148 8.21 -69.10 -1.61
C LEU A 148 7.93 -70.48 -2.20
N THR A 149 8.65 -70.87 -3.25
CA THR A 149 8.35 -72.07 -4.03
C THR A 149 9.43 -73.16 -3.94
N ASP A 150 10.53 -72.91 -3.21
CA ASP A 150 11.69 -73.80 -3.07
C ASP A 150 12.37 -74.20 -4.40
N GLU A 151 12.07 -73.51 -5.51
CA GLU A 151 12.70 -73.78 -6.80
C GLU A 151 14.19 -73.34 -6.79
N PRO A 152 15.12 -74.21 -7.21
CA PRO A 152 16.54 -73.86 -7.25
C PRO A 152 16.82 -72.80 -8.32
N PHE A 153 17.65 -71.81 -8.00
CA PHE A 153 18.06 -70.77 -8.93
C PHE A 153 19.56 -70.43 -8.81
N LEU A 154 20.14 -69.81 -9.83
CA LEU A 154 21.55 -69.40 -9.82
C LEU A 154 21.71 -67.96 -9.34
N ARG A 155 22.89 -67.60 -8.81
CA ARG A 155 23.15 -66.20 -8.40
C ARG A 155 22.98 -65.19 -9.55
N SER A 156 23.17 -65.63 -10.80
CA SER A 156 22.93 -64.83 -12.00
C SER A 156 21.44 -64.55 -12.26
N ASP A 157 20.54 -65.35 -11.69
CA ASP A 157 19.08 -65.23 -11.84
C ASP A 157 18.46 -64.17 -10.92
N ILE A 158 19.27 -63.58 -10.06
CA ILE A 158 18.90 -62.46 -9.20
C ILE A 158 18.88 -61.19 -10.06
N ILE A 159 17.70 -60.67 -10.35
CA ILE A 159 17.50 -59.46 -11.15
C ILE A 159 17.21 -58.30 -10.22
N THR A 160 18.09 -57.30 -10.22
CA THR A 160 17.85 -56.09 -9.45
C THR A 160 16.89 -55.16 -10.17
N ILE A 161 15.69 -55.02 -9.60
CA ILE A 161 14.63 -54.17 -10.12
C ILE A 161 14.86 -52.73 -9.69
N GLN A 162 15.16 -52.48 -8.41
CA GLN A 162 15.30 -51.12 -7.89
C GLN A 162 16.48 -51.03 -6.94
N ASP A 163 17.36 -50.07 -7.20
CA ASP A 163 18.53 -49.77 -6.37
C ASP A 163 18.46 -48.34 -5.84
N PRO A 164 18.56 -48.12 -4.51
CA PRO A 164 18.67 -46.77 -3.96
C PRO A 164 20.02 -46.12 -4.29
N ASN A 165 21.06 -46.92 -4.50
CA ASN A 165 22.42 -46.44 -4.76
C ASN A 165 22.66 -46.11 -6.25
N ASN A 166 21.86 -46.66 -7.16
CA ASN A 166 21.98 -46.42 -8.60
C ASN A 166 20.73 -45.74 -9.14
N LEU A 167 20.71 -44.41 -9.04
CA LEU A 167 19.56 -43.58 -9.35
C LEU A 167 19.37 -43.35 -10.86
N GLU A 168 20.43 -43.48 -11.67
CA GLU A 168 20.41 -43.13 -13.10
C GLU A 168 19.57 -44.10 -13.95
N LYS A 169 19.55 -45.39 -13.57
CA LYS A 169 18.89 -46.48 -14.33
C LYS A 169 17.41 -46.23 -14.65
N PHE A 170 16.68 -45.52 -13.77
CA PHE A 170 15.25 -45.22 -13.92
C PHE A 170 14.95 -43.73 -14.12
N ASN A 171 15.93 -42.97 -14.60
CA ASN A 171 15.69 -41.61 -15.03
C ASN A 171 14.91 -41.62 -16.34
N MET A 172 13.65 -41.13 -16.33
CA MET A 172 12.77 -41.13 -17.50
C MET A 172 13.39 -40.41 -18.70
N GLU A 173 14.19 -39.36 -18.46
CA GLU A 173 14.85 -38.59 -19.53
C GLU A 173 15.95 -39.38 -20.23
N GLN A 174 16.48 -40.43 -19.59
CA GLN A 174 17.53 -41.25 -20.15
C GLN A 174 17.02 -42.39 -21.04
N PHE A 175 15.74 -42.73 -20.96
CA PHE A 175 15.16 -43.83 -21.72
C PHE A 175 15.28 -43.62 -23.23
N HIS A 176 15.69 -44.67 -23.93
CA HIS A 176 15.95 -44.64 -25.37
C HIS A 176 14.72 -44.22 -26.19
N HIS A 177 13.54 -44.75 -25.86
CA HIS A 177 12.29 -44.34 -26.53
C HIS A 177 11.93 -42.88 -26.22
N VAL A 178 12.14 -42.37 -25.01
CA VAL A 178 11.90 -40.95 -24.67
C VAL A 178 12.88 -40.01 -25.39
N LYS A 179 14.13 -40.45 -25.60
CA LYS A 179 15.13 -39.70 -26.37
C LYS A 179 14.88 -39.71 -27.88
N LEU A 180 14.30 -40.79 -28.41
CA LEU A 180 14.01 -40.97 -29.83
C LEU A 180 12.58 -40.57 -30.21
N ASP A 181 11.67 -40.49 -29.24
CA ASP A 181 10.35 -39.89 -29.39
C ASP A 181 10.57 -38.41 -29.69
N LEU A 182 10.53 -38.10 -30.99
CA LEU A 182 10.64 -36.76 -31.55
C LEU A 182 9.52 -35.86 -30.99
N LYS A 183 9.72 -35.31 -29.80
CA LYS A 183 9.25 -33.95 -29.54
C LYS A 183 10.01 -33.07 -30.51
N THR A 184 9.28 -32.42 -31.42
CA THR A 184 9.85 -31.55 -32.45
C THR A 184 10.83 -30.59 -31.79
N LYS A 185 11.99 -30.32 -32.41
CA LYS A 185 13.00 -29.37 -31.89
C LYS A 185 12.36 -28.03 -31.47
N GLU A 186 11.28 -27.66 -32.16
CA GLU A 186 10.42 -26.50 -31.91
C GLU A 186 9.66 -26.54 -30.56
N GLN A 187 9.22 -27.71 -30.09
CA GLN A 187 8.56 -27.86 -28.80
C GLN A 187 9.56 -27.70 -27.64
N ILE A 188 10.79 -28.19 -27.81
CA ILE A 188 11.87 -28.05 -26.85
C ILE A 188 12.35 -26.59 -26.78
N GLU A 189 12.43 -25.90 -27.91
CA GLU A 189 12.75 -24.47 -27.95
C GLU A 189 11.64 -23.59 -27.34
N LYS A 190 10.36 -23.96 -27.54
CA LYS A 190 9.23 -23.30 -26.88
C LYS A 190 9.25 -23.48 -25.37
N GLU A 191 9.44 -24.69 -24.86
CA GLU A 191 9.56 -24.92 -23.41
C GLU A 191 10.77 -24.18 -22.81
N LYS A 192 11.90 -24.09 -23.53
CA LYS A 192 13.09 -23.33 -23.08
C LYS A 192 12.86 -21.82 -23.03
N LYS A 193 12.11 -21.26 -23.98
CA LYS A 193 11.70 -19.84 -23.98
C LYS A 193 10.71 -19.57 -22.86
N GLU A 194 9.74 -20.45 -22.67
CA GLU A 194 8.78 -20.34 -21.57
C GLU A 194 9.48 -20.47 -20.21
N MET A 195 10.52 -21.30 -20.06
CA MET A 195 11.30 -21.45 -18.84
C MET A 195 12.08 -20.19 -18.41
N GLN A 196 12.28 -19.22 -19.31
CA GLN A 196 12.89 -17.94 -18.98
C GLN A 196 11.92 -16.97 -18.28
N ASP A 197 10.60 -17.20 -18.38
CA ASP A 197 9.62 -16.38 -17.68
C ASP A 197 9.59 -16.74 -16.18
N PRO A 198 9.66 -15.75 -15.27
CA PRO A 198 9.56 -15.98 -13.81
C PRO A 198 8.27 -16.69 -13.37
N LYS A 199 7.22 -16.66 -14.20
CA LYS A 199 5.92 -17.30 -13.97
C LYS A 199 5.84 -18.76 -14.43
N PHE A 200 6.85 -19.27 -15.13
CA PHE A 200 6.84 -20.62 -15.71
C PHE A 200 6.75 -21.72 -14.66
N PHE A 201 7.54 -21.61 -13.59
CA PHE A 201 7.56 -22.60 -12.51
C PHE A 201 6.28 -22.56 -11.66
N ILE A 202 5.55 -21.44 -11.67
CA ILE A 202 4.25 -21.31 -10.98
C ILE A 202 3.16 -22.07 -11.77
N ARG A 203 3.22 -22.09 -13.10
CA ARG A 203 2.25 -22.77 -13.98
C ARG A 203 2.40 -24.30 -14.01
N ARG A 204 3.54 -24.84 -13.60
CA ARG A 204 3.81 -26.29 -13.52
C ARG A 204 3.48 -26.91 -12.15
N MET A 205 2.88 -26.14 -11.24
CA MET A 205 2.48 -26.61 -9.91
C MET A 205 1.22 -27.49 -9.96
N ASN A 206 1.00 -28.23 -8.87
CA ASN A 206 -0.06 -29.23 -8.71
C ASN A 206 -1.45 -28.67 -9.05
N ASN A 207 -2.35 -29.48 -9.62
CA ASN A 207 -3.65 -29.01 -10.15
C ASN A 207 -4.49 -28.22 -9.12
N GLU A 208 -4.37 -28.56 -7.84
CA GLU A 208 -5.03 -27.85 -6.74
C GLU A 208 -4.55 -26.40 -6.59
N THR A 209 -3.25 -26.15 -6.74
CA THR A 209 -2.68 -24.79 -6.66
C THR A 209 -3.10 -23.92 -7.84
N LYS A 210 -3.28 -24.54 -9.01
CA LYS A 210 -3.80 -23.87 -10.20
C LYS A 210 -5.27 -23.47 -10.00
N MET A 211 -6.09 -24.38 -9.47
CA MET A 211 -7.48 -24.06 -9.12
C MET A 211 -7.58 -23.00 -8.02
N ALA A 212 -6.69 -23.04 -7.02
CA ALA A 212 -6.65 -22.04 -5.96
C ALA A 212 -6.27 -20.66 -6.51
N LEU A 213 -5.27 -20.57 -7.41
CA LEU A 213 -4.90 -19.34 -8.10
C LEU A 213 -6.02 -18.81 -9.01
N ASP A 214 -6.66 -19.67 -9.80
CA ASP A 214 -7.79 -19.28 -10.65
C ASP A 214 -8.98 -18.76 -9.82
N ARG A 215 -9.23 -19.34 -8.63
CA ARG A 215 -10.22 -18.81 -7.68
C ARG A 215 -9.77 -17.48 -7.11
N LEU A 216 -8.51 -17.37 -6.69
CA LEU A 216 -7.95 -16.13 -6.16
C LEU A 216 -8.02 -15.02 -7.20
N GLU A 217 -7.71 -15.26 -8.46
CA GLU A 217 -7.82 -14.26 -9.53
C GLU A 217 -9.27 -13.85 -9.82
N LYS A 218 -10.24 -14.75 -9.64
CA LYS A 218 -11.68 -14.44 -9.78
C LYS A 218 -12.24 -13.69 -8.58
N GLU A 219 -11.81 -14.04 -7.38
CA GLU A 219 -12.28 -13.46 -6.11
C GLU A 219 -11.54 -12.16 -5.76
N TYR A 220 -10.29 -12.03 -6.20
CA TYR A 220 -9.46 -10.86 -5.97
C TYR A 220 -9.89 -9.72 -6.88
N VAL A 221 -10.73 -8.86 -6.33
CA VAL A 221 -10.91 -7.51 -6.85
C VAL A 221 -9.74 -6.68 -6.29
N PRO A 222 -8.74 -6.28 -7.11
CA PRO A 222 -7.73 -5.36 -6.63
C PRO A 222 -8.45 -4.12 -6.09
N GLN A 223 -8.08 -3.68 -4.89
CA GLN A 223 -8.58 -2.41 -4.38
C GLN A 223 -8.28 -1.36 -5.43
N LYS A 224 -9.34 -0.76 -6.01
CA LYS A 224 -9.19 0.39 -6.87
C LYS A 224 -8.59 1.48 -6.02
N ILE A 225 -7.28 1.65 -6.12
CA ILE A 225 -6.62 2.86 -5.67
C ILE A 225 -7.05 3.91 -6.70
N GLU A 226 -8.16 4.59 -6.40
CA GLU A 226 -8.51 5.81 -7.12
C GLU A 226 -7.32 6.74 -6.96
N LYS A 227 -6.54 6.89 -8.03
CA LYS A 227 -5.52 7.93 -8.08
C LYS A 227 -6.31 9.24 -8.06
N GLU A 228 -6.41 9.87 -6.89
CA GLU A 228 -6.93 11.23 -6.81
C GLU A 228 -6.16 12.06 -7.84
N GLU A 229 -6.87 12.58 -8.84
CA GLU A 229 -6.27 13.43 -9.85
C GLU A 229 -5.61 14.61 -9.12
N GLU A 230 -4.28 14.72 -9.22
CA GLU A 230 -3.56 15.83 -8.62
C GLU A 230 -4.02 17.12 -9.29
N LYS A 231 -4.88 17.89 -8.59
CA LYS A 231 -5.27 19.22 -9.04
C LYS A 231 -4.01 20.05 -9.28
N THR A 232 -3.83 20.54 -10.50
CA THR A 232 -2.74 21.46 -10.85
C THR A 232 -3.13 22.88 -10.46
N ALA A 233 -2.22 23.61 -9.82
CA ALA A 233 -2.45 25.02 -9.50
C ALA A 233 -2.42 25.87 -10.78
N ASP A 234 -3.47 26.66 -10.97
CA ASP A 234 -3.55 27.80 -11.87
C ASP A 234 -2.90 29.03 -11.23
N GLU A 235 -2.71 30.11 -12.00
CA GLU A 235 -2.10 31.36 -11.50
C GLU A 235 -2.90 32.00 -10.35
N ILE A 236 -4.21 31.75 -10.27
CA ILE A 236 -5.11 32.30 -9.26
C ILE A 236 -5.05 31.53 -7.93
N ASN A 237 -4.91 30.21 -7.98
CA ASN A 237 -4.96 29.34 -6.80
C ASN A 237 -3.57 28.81 -6.40
N ALA A 238 -2.49 29.29 -7.02
CA ALA A 238 -1.14 28.98 -6.58
C ALA A 238 -0.82 29.69 -5.26
N ALA A 239 -0.59 28.91 -4.21
CA ALA A 239 -0.12 29.43 -2.93
C ALA A 239 1.34 29.90 -3.02
N SER A 240 1.75 30.80 -2.12
CA SER A 240 3.14 31.28 -2.02
C SER A 240 4.12 30.24 -1.48
N TYR A 241 3.62 29.11 -0.97
CA TYR A 241 4.40 28.00 -0.42
C TYR A 241 4.27 26.74 -1.28
N SER A 242 5.24 25.82 -1.17
CA SER A 242 5.28 24.59 -1.97
C SER A 242 4.47 23.45 -1.33
N GLN A 243 4.14 22.42 -2.12
CA GLN A 243 3.43 21.21 -1.64
C GLN A 243 4.23 20.36 -0.64
N GLY A 244 5.52 20.66 -0.40
CA GLY A 244 6.38 19.87 0.49
C GLY A 244 6.79 18.49 -0.03
N LYS A 245 6.23 18.01 -1.16
CA LYS A 245 6.51 16.67 -1.72
C LYS A 245 7.99 16.41 -2.05
N VAL A 246 8.73 17.41 -2.53
CA VAL A 246 10.17 17.27 -2.78
C VAL A 246 10.94 17.02 -1.49
N ALA A 247 10.61 17.75 -0.42
CA ALA A 247 11.24 17.56 0.88
C ALA A 247 10.85 16.21 1.48
N ALA A 248 9.58 15.81 1.38
CA ALA A 248 9.08 14.53 1.87
C ALA A 248 9.70 13.33 1.12
N GLY A 249 9.81 13.41 -0.21
CA GLY A 249 10.47 12.36 -1.01
C GLY A 249 11.99 12.32 -0.82
N PHE A 250 12.61 13.42 -0.38
CA PHE A 250 14.03 13.44 -0.02
C PHE A 250 14.30 12.79 1.34
N THR A 251 13.38 12.94 2.30
CA THR A 251 13.58 12.46 3.69
C THR A 251 12.92 11.11 3.99
N SER A 252 11.91 10.70 3.21
CA SER A 252 11.17 9.46 3.43
C SER A 252 11.71 8.31 2.58
N THR A 253 11.85 7.13 3.19
CA THR A 253 12.15 5.88 2.48
C THR A 253 10.92 5.22 1.85
N ALA A 254 9.71 5.70 2.18
CA ALA A 254 8.44 5.14 1.73
C ALA A 254 7.76 5.93 0.60
N MET A 255 8.22 7.16 0.32
CA MET A 255 7.68 7.98 -0.77
C MET A 255 8.59 7.93 -2.00
N GLU A 256 7.99 8.08 -3.17
CA GLU A 256 8.75 8.21 -4.41
C GLU A 256 9.54 9.54 -4.42
N PRO A 257 10.78 9.54 -4.93
CA PRO A 257 11.58 10.76 -4.99
C PRO A 257 11.00 11.73 -6.02
N VAL A 258 10.47 12.85 -5.55
CA VAL A 258 9.97 13.96 -6.39
C VAL A 258 11.06 15.01 -6.57
N THR A 259 11.39 15.36 -7.82
CA THR A 259 12.47 16.31 -8.14
C THR A 259 11.98 17.73 -8.42
N HIS A 260 10.69 17.92 -8.70
CA HIS A 260 10.10 19.20 -9.09
C HIS A 260 9.23 19.78 -7.97
N ASN A 261 9.58 20.98 -7.51
CA ASN A 261 8.75 21.73 -6.57
C ASN A 261 7.53 22.29 -7.30
N LYS A 262 6.34 21.92 -6.86
CA LYS A 262 5.06 22.53 -7.26
C LYS A 262 4.54 23.44 -6.14
N ALA A 263 3.93 24.57 -6.50
CA ALA A 263 3.20 25.41 -5.56
C ALA A 263 2.01 24.64 -4.97
N ALA A 264 1.70 24.86 -3.69
CA ALA A 264 0.50 24.28 -3.09
C ALA A 264 -0.75 24.90 -3.73
N VAL A 265 -1.79 24.08 -3.90
CA VAL A 265 -3.06 24.53 -4.46
C VAL A 265 -3.89 25.09 -3.32
N LEU A 266 -4.22 26.37 -3.40
CA LEU A 266 -5.18 27.01 -2.52
C LEU A 266 -6.59 26.52 -2.88
N SER A 267 -7.45 26.29 -1.88
CA SER A 267 -8.83 25.89 -2.17
C SER A 267 -9.58 27.02 -2.89
N ASP A 268 -10.52 26.66 -3.75
CA ASP A 268 -11.36 27.63 -4.47
C ASP A 268 -12.11 28.56 -3.51
N GLU A 269 -12.52 28.04 -2.35
CA GLU A 269 -13.13 28.80 -1.26
C GLU A 269 -12.19 29.91 -0.73
N ALA A 270 -10.92 29.57 -0.44
CA ALA A 270 -9.97 30.54 0.10
C ALA A 270 -9.60 31.63 -0.92
N VAL A 271 -9.55 31.29 -2.21
CA VAL A 271 -9.40 32.26 -3.30
C VAL A 271 -10.59 33.22 -3.34
N ARG A 272 -11.81 32.70 -3.24
CA ARG A 272 -13.05 33.50 -3.26
C ARG A 272 -13.10 34.44 -2.05
N TYR A 273 -12.83 33.94 -0.85
CA TYR A 273 -12.86 34.75 0.37
C TYR A 273 -11.83 35.88 0.40
N ALA A 274 -10.67 35.69 -0.22
CA ALA A 274 -9.66 36.75 -0.34
C ALA A 274 -10.15 37.98 -1.13
N ARG A 275 -11.18 37.82 -1.97
CA ARG A 275 -11.77 38.89 -2.78
C ARG A 275 -12.97 39.57 -2.10
N VAL A 276 -13.48 39.00 -1.02
CA VAL A 276 -14.60 39.57 -0.25
C VAL A 276 -14.11 40.75 0.59
N LYS A 277 -14.37 41.98 0.13
CA LYS A 277 -13.96 43.22 0.82
C LYS A 277 -15.11 43.94 1.53
N LYS A 278 -16.35 43.65 1.15
CA LYS A 278 -17.56 44.34 1.66
C LYS A 278 -18.21 43.53 2.78
N ASN A 279 -18.91 44.22 3.69
CA ASN A 279 -19.79 43.61 4.67
C ASN A 279 -21.13 43.24 4.02
N GLY A 280 -21.74 42.16 4.48
CA GLY A 280 -23.08 41.74 4.08
C GLY A 280 -24.16 42.36 4.95
N TYR A 281 -25.38 42.50 4.41
CA TYR A 281 -26.53 43.01 5.16
C TYR A 281 -27.72 42.08 5.01
N VAL A 282 -28.29 41.65 6.14
CA VAL A 282 -29.43 40.73 6.17
C VAL A 282 -30.49 41.28 7.13
N ARG A 283 -31.75 41.30 6.70
CA ARG A 283 -32.89 41.59 7.55
C ARG A 283 -33.63 40.32 7.91
N ILE A 284 -33.68 40.04 9.21
CA ILE A 284 -34.50 38.98 9.77
C ILE A 284 -35.86 39.57 10.10
N VAL A 285 -36.93 38.96 9.61
CA VAL A 285 -38.30 39.28 10.03
C VAL A 285 -38.74 38.25 11.06
N THR A 286 -39.00 38.71 12.28
CA THR A 286 -39.54 37.90 13.38
C THR A 286 -40.99 38.26 13.68
N ASN A 287 -41.67 37.46 14.50
CA ASN A 287 -43.01 37.78 15.01
C ASN A 287 -43.06 39.04 15.88
N HIS A 288 -41.95 39.47 16.48
CA HIS A 288 -41.88 40.70 17.29
C HIS A 288 -41.40 41.94 16.51
N GLY A 289 -41.01 41.78 15.23
CA GLY A 289 -40.49 42.86 14.40
C GLY A 289 -39.29 42.45 13.56
N ALA A 290 -38.72 43.41 12.83
CA ALA A 290 -37.53 43.19 12.00
C ALA A 290 -36.24 43.48 12.77
N LEU A 291 -35.18 42.73 12.46
CA LEU A 291 -33.81 42.91 12.93
C LEU A 291 -32.90 43.05 11.71
N ASN A 292 -32.17 44.16 11.62
CA ASN A 292 -31.18 44.38 10.58
C ASN A 292 -29.80 44.00 11.11
N LEU A 293 -29.14 43.09 10.40
CA LEU A 293 -27.81 42.56 10.73
C LEU A 293 -26.79 43.05 9.72
N GLU A 294 -25.64 43.47 10.23
CA GLU A 294 -24.41 43.67 9.47
C GLU A 294 -23.49 42.47 9.70
N LEU A 295 -23.04 41.84 8.63
CA LEU A 295 -22.20 40.65 8.63
C LEU A 295 -20.77 41.02 8.26
N PHE A 296 -19.81 40.58 9.07
CA PHE A 296 -18.39 40.87 8.89
C PHE A 296 -17.72 39.86 7.94
N CYS A 297 -18.19 39.81 6.70
CA CYS A 297 -17.73 38.86 5.68
C CYS A 297 -16.21 38.85 5.45
N PRO A 298 -15.48 39.98 5.51
CA PRO A 298 -14.02 39.97 5.37
C PRO A 298 -13.27 39.33 6.55
N LYS A 299 -13.91 39.27 7.74
CA LYS A 299 -13.29 38.76 8.97
C LYS A 299 -13.69 37.31 9.27
N ALA A 300 -14.94 36.95 9.00
CA ALA A 300 -15.49 35.62 9.23
C ALA A 300 -16.24 35.14 7.96
N PRO A 301 -15.51 34.88 6.87
CA PRO A 301 -16.12 34.59 5.57
C PRO A 301 -16.94 33.30 5.57
N LYS A 302 -16.46 32.20 6.18
CA LYS A 302 -17.20 30.93 6.20
C LYS A 302 -18.48 31.05 7.00
N ALA A 303 -18.43 31.67 8.17
CA ALA A 303 -19.62 31.86 8.99
C ALA A 303 -20.65 32.75 8.27
N CYS A 304 -20.20 33.83 7.62
CA CYS A 304 -21.08 34.72 6.87
C CYS A 304 -21.71 34.06 5.64
N GLU A 305 -20.91 33.33 4.85
CA GLU A 305 -21.43 32.61 3.68
C GLU A 305 -22.47 31.58 4.11
N ASN A 306 -22.16 30.76 5.11
CA ASN A 306 -23.09 29.77 5.64
C ASN A 306 -24.40 30.44 6.09
N PHE A 307 -24.33 31.57 6.77
CA PHE A 307 -25.53 32.28 7.21
C PHE A 307 -26.35 32.86 6.05
N ILE A 308 -25.71 33.56 5.10
CA ILE A 308 -26.37 34.18 3.95
C ILE A 308 -27.01 33.12 3.05
N THR A 309 -26.27 32.06 2.71
CA THR A 309 -26.77 30.99 1.85
C THR A 309 -27.92 30.21 2.51
N LEU A 310 -27.88 29.94 3.82
CA LEU A 310 -29.01 29.35 4.55
C LEU A 310 -30.22 30.29 4.58
N CYS A 311 -30.00 31.61 4.69
CA CYS A 311 -31.07 32.61 4.57
C CYS A 311 -31.70 32.59 3.16
N SER A 312 -30.89 32.60 2.11
CA SER A 312 -31.35 32.58 0.71
C SER A 312 -32.09 31.28 0.34
N ARG A 313 -31.68 30.14 0.92
CA ARG A 313 -32.39 28.85 0.77
C ARG A 313 -33.69 28.78 1.57
N GLY A 314 -33.99 29.77 2.42
CA GLY A 314 -35.15 29.76 3.31
C GLY A 314 -35.04 28.74 4.45
N TYR A 315 -33.84 28.27 4.80
CA TYR A 315 -33.62 27.25 5.82
C TYR A 315 -34.06 27.68 7.22
N TYR A 316 -33.95 28.99 7.52
CA TYR A 316 -34.39 29.56 8.79
C TYR A 316 -35.88 29.92 8.84
N ASN A 317 -36.63 29.72 7.75
CA ASN A 317 -38.05 30.10 7.71
C ASN A 317 -38.86 29.24 8.70
N ASN A 318 -39.69 29.90 9.51
CA ASN A 318 -40.47 29.33 10.61
C ASN A 318 -39.65 28.64 11.72
N THR A 319 -38.35 28.90 11.82
CA THR A 319 -37.54 28.36 12.92
C THR A 319 -37.77 29.13 14.21
N ILE A 320 -37.62 28.46 15.36
CA ILE A 320 -37.82 29.08 16.68
C ILE A 320 -36.49 29.47 17.33
N PHE A 321 -36.53 30.54 18.13
CA PHE A 321 -35.47 30.81 19.10
C PHE A 321 -35.75 29.98 20.36
N HIS A 322 -35.18 28.78 20.39
CA HIS A 322 -35.45 27.76 21.40
C HIS A 322 -34.81 28.08 22.77
N ARG A 323 -33.88 29.04 22.85
CA ARG A 323 -33.21 29.41 24.09
C ARG A 323 -33.02 30.92 24.19
N ILE A 324 -33.57 31.53 25.23
CA ILE A 324 -33.47 32.97 25.50
C ILE A 324 -33.13 33.15 26.98
N ILE A 325 -31.98 33.75 27.28
CA ILE A 325 -31.54 34.05 28.64
C ILE A 325 -31.47 35.57 28.80
N LYS A 326 -32.32 36.11 29.68
CA LYS A 326 -32.39 37.55 29.99
C LYS A 326 -31.00 38.07 30.41
N ASN A 327 -30.61 39.25 29.91
CA ASN A 327 -29.30 39.86 30.12
C ASN A 327 -28.08 39.05 29.63
N PHE A 328 -28.28 37.99 28.84
CA PHE A 328 -27.19 37.18 28.31
C PHE A 328 -27.25 37.06 26.78
N MET A 329 -28.11 36.19 26.24
CA MET A 329 -28.21 35.94 24.80
C MET A 329 -29.55 35.30 24.40
N MET A 330 -29.91 35.45 23.13
CA MET A 330 -30.94 34.65 22.44
C MET A 330 -30.28 33.73 21.43
N GLN A 331 -30.64 32.45 21.40
CA GLN A 331 -30.09 31.42 20.52
C GLN A 331 -31.20 30.83 19.64
N GLY A 332 -30.87 30.66 18.36
CA GLY A 332 -31.77 30.14 17.33
C GLY A 332 -31.00 29.45 16.21
N GLY A 333 -31.67 29.24 15.07
CA GLY A 333 -31.06 28.62 13.89
C GLY A 333 -31.04 27.09 13.91
N ASP A 334 -31.88 26.45 14.74
CA ASP A 334 -32.14 25.01 14.72
C ASP A 334 -33.53 24.76 14.09
N PRO A 335 -33.61 24.12 12.90
CA PRO A 335 -34.89 23.82 12.28
C PRO A 335 -35.71 22.77 13.04
N THR A 336 -35.07 21.95 13.86
CA THR A 336 -35.77 20.96 14.69
C THR A 336 -36.37 21.56 15.95
N GLY A 337 -35.92 22.76 16.36
CA GLY A 337 -36.35 23.42 17.59
C GLY A 337 -35.87 22.74 18.89
N THR A 338 -35.09 21.66 18.81
CA THR A 338 -34.62 20.89 19.98
C THR A 338 -33.42 21.52 20.69
N GLY A 339 -32.69 22.40 19.99
CA GLY A 339 -31.45 23.02 20.44
C GLY A 339 -30.20 22.17 20.17
N THR A 340 -30.34 20.97 19.63
CA THR A 340 -29.20 20.09 19.32
C THR A 340 -28.98 19.88 17.83
N GLY A 341 -29.95 20.26 17.00
CA GLY A 341 -29.98 20.05 15.56
C GLY A 341 -29.30 21.16 14.77
N GLY A 342 -29.50 21.12 13.45
CA GLY A 342 -28.93 22.08 12.51
C GLY A 342 -27.70 21.56 11.78
N GLU A 343 -27.58 21.93 10.50
CA GLU A 343 -26.53 21.53 9.58
C GLU A 343 -26.00 22.76 8.82
N SER A 344 -24.72 22.76 8.46
CA SER A 344 -24.15 23.80 7.62
C SER A 344 -24.47 23.55 6.14
N ILE A 345 -24.19 24.52 5.28
CA ILE A 345 -24.31 24.33 3.82
C ILE A 345 -23.43 23.22 3.24
N TRP A 346 -22.36 22.83 3.94
CA TRP A 346 -21.43 21.79 3.53
C TRP A 346 -21.81 20.40 4.08
N GLY A 347 -22.90 20.30 4.85
CA GLY A 347 -23.34 19.05 5.52
C GLY A 347 -22.42 18.59 6.67
N LYS A 348 -21.31 19.29 6.91
CA LYS A 348 -20.34 19.00 7.99
C LYS A 348 -20.12 20.24 8.85
N ALA A 349 -19.63 20.04 10.07
CA ALA A 349 -19.26 21.18 10.89
C ALA A 349 -18.04 21.91 10.30
N PHE A 350 -17.98 23.23 10.47
CA PHE A 350 -16.89 24.07 9.96
C PHE A 350 -16.08 24.73 11.09
N GLU A 351 -14.89 25.21 10.73
CA GLU A 351 -13.89 25.77 11.65
C GLU A 351 -14.33 27.07 12.32
N ASP A 352 -13.71 27.39 13.46
CA ASP A 352 -13.91 28.67 14.15
C ASP A 352 -13.04 29.78 13.52
N GLU A 353 -13.63 30.96 13.29
CA GLU A 353 -12.96 32.11 12.68
C GLU A 353 -12.81 33.24 13.72
N PHE A 354 -11.65 33.29 14.39
CA PHE A 354 -11.36 34.34 15.38
C PHE A 354 -10.56 35.48 14.75
N ALA A 355 -11.22 36.61 14.49
CA ALA A 355 -10.56 37.80 13.95
C ALA A 355 -10.10 38.77 15.05
N THR A 356 -8.98 39.46 14.80
CA THR A 356 -8.50 40.53 15.68
C THR A 356 -9.46 41.73 15.63
N GLY A 357 -9.79 42.27 16.80
CA GLY A 357 -10.73 43.39 16.94
C GLY A 357 -12.21 43.01 16.83
N LEU A 358 -12.56 41.72 16.89
CA LEU A 358 -13.93 41.28 17.19
C LEU A 358 -13.96 40.69 18.61
N SER A 359 -14.84 41.22 19.43
CA SER A 359 -15.06 40.82 20.82
C SER A 359 -16.54 41.02 21.17
N HIS A 360 -17.04 40.27 22.14
CA HIS A 360 -18.39 40.41 22.68
C HIS A 360 -18.45 41.60 23.66
N ASP A 361 -18.00 42.78 23.24
CA ASP A 361 -17.93 43.99 24.07
C ASP A 361 -19.20 44.84 24.03
N SER A 362 -20.15 44.51 23.16
CA SER A 362 -21.38 45.28 22.96
C SER A 362 -22.63 44.41 22.97
N ARG A 363 -23.79 45.06 23.07
CA ARG A 363 -25.10 44.41 22.88
C ARG A 363 -25.38 44.25 21.39
N GLY A 364 -26.00 43.13 21.02
CA GLY A 364 -26.37 42.84 19.64
C GLY A 364 -25.23 42.21 18.83
N VAL A 365 -24.23 41.61 19.48
CA VAL A 365 -23.18 40.87 18.77
C VAL A 365 -23.74 39.53 18.31
N LEU A 366 -23.52 39.18 17.04
CA LEU A 366 -24.00 37.96 16.41
C LEU A 366 -22.85 36.96 16.27
N SER A 367 -23.05 35.76 16.83
CA SER A 367 -22.03 34.73 16.93
C SER A 367 -22.58 33.32 16.68
N MET A 368 -21.72 32.41 16.22
CA MET A 368 -22.09 31.00 15.98
C MET A 368 -22.14 30.21 17.30
N ALA A 369 -23.17 29.38 17.46
CA ALA A 369 -23.24 28.40 18.53
C ALA A 369 -22.47 27.12 18.12
N ASN A 370 -21.68 26.58 19.05
CA ASN A 370 -20.86 25.39 18.83
C ASN A 370 -20.91 24.45 20.06
N LYS A 371 -20.44 23.21 19.89
CA LYS A 371 -20.34 22.18 20.95
C LYS A 371 -18.89 21.90 21.35
N GLY A 372 -17.98 22.81 20.98
CA GLY A 372 -16.54 22.64 21.06
C GLY A 372 -15.83 23.30 19.88
N SER A 373 -14.51 23.28 19.88
CA SER A 373 -13.70 23.91 18.84
C SER A 373 -13.96 23.29 17.46
N ASN A 374 -14.13 24.15 16.45
CA ASN A 374 -14.38 23.79 15.05
C ASN A 374 -15.65 22.95 14.82
N THR A 375 -16.72 23.23 15.58
CA THR A 375 -18.01 22.51 15.48
C THR A 375 -19.18 23.38 15.07
N ASN A 376 -18.94 24.44 14.29
CA ASN A 376 -19.99 25.36 13.84
C ASN A 376 -20.94 24.69 12.83
N ARG A 377 -22.25 24.94 12.94
CA ARG A 377 -23.31 24.41 12.06
C ARG A 377 -24.25 25.52 11.57
N SER A 378 -25.57 25.44 11.82
CA SER A 378 -26.52 26.53 11.50
C SER A 378 -26.94 27.36 12.71
N GLN A 379 -26.68 26.90 13.93
CA GLN A 379 -27.15 27.60 15.12
C GLN A 379 -26.31 28.86 15.39
N PHE A 380 -26.99 29.94 15.75
CA PHE A 380 -26.37 31.22 16.09
C PHE A 380 -27.06 31.83 17.31
N PHE A 381 -26.39 32.78 17.93
CA PHE A 381 -26.95 33.56 19.03
C PHE A 381 -26.63 35.05 18.90
N ILE A 382 -27.50 35.87 19.50
CA ILE A 382 -27.35 37.32 19.58
C ILE A 382 -27.25 37.70 21.06
N THR A 383 -26.23 38.49 21.41
CA THR A 383 -26.01 38.89 22.81
C THR A 383 -26.89 40.06 23.24
N PHE A 384 -27.37 40.03 24.48
CA PHE A 384 -28.08 41.14 25.12
C PHE A 384 -27.14 42.07 25.91
N ARG A 385 -25.98 41.56 26.29
CA ARG A 385 -24.97 42.26 27.11
C ARG A 385 -23.56 41.95 26.59
N PRO A 386 -22.57 42.82 26.88
CA PRO A 386 -21.16 42.47 26.74
C PRO A 386 -20.79 41.18 27.50
N CYS A 387 -20.30 40.16 26.79
CA CYS A 387 -20.00 38.81 27.28
C CYS A 387 -18.57 38.35 26.93
N LYS A 388 -17.55 39.04 27.45
CA LYS A 388 -16.13 38.77 27.14
C LYS A 388 -15.66 37.33 27.37
N HIS A 389 -16.34 36.56 28.22
CA HIS A 389 -16.01 35.16 28.49
C HIS A 389 -16.28 34.20 27.32
N LEU A 390 -17.00 34.67 26.28
CA LEU A 390 -17.28 33.98 25.02
C LEU A 390 -16.25 34.30 23.93
N ASP A 391 -15.36 35.27 24.17
CA ASP A 391 -14.31 35.64 23.22
C ASP A 391 -13.36 34.46 22.98
N LYS A 392 -12.97 34.27 21.72
CA LYS A 392 -12.14 33.13 21.26
C LYS A 392 -12.73 31.74 21.52
N LYS A 393 -14.02 31.65 21.85
CA LYS A 393 -14.77 30.39 21.93
C LYS A 393 -15.82 30.28 20.85
N HIS A 394 -16.46 31.41 20.53
CA HIS A 394 -17.50 31.50 19.50
C HIS A 394 -17.07 32.45 18.39
N THR A 395 -17.33 32.05 17.14
CA THR A 395 -17.04 32.85 15.95
C THR A 395 -18.02 34.02 15.88
N ILE A 396 -17.51 35.25 16.03
CA ILE A 396 -18.29 36.48 15.83
C ILE A 396 -18.31 36.78 14.33
N PHE A 397 -19.51 36.80 13.75
CA PHE A 397 -19.64 37.00 12.30
C PHE A 397 -20.56 38.18 11.93
N GLY A 398 -21.12 38.88 12.91
CA GLY A 398 -21.86 40.11 12.65
C GLY A 398 -22.30 40.88 13.88
N ARG A 399 -23.15 41.88 13.66
CA ARG A 399 -23.84 42.64 14.71
C ARG A 399 -25.19 43.14 14.25
N VAL A 400 -26.08 43.42 15.19
CA VAL A 400 -27.35 44.09 14.97
C VAL A 400 -27.09 45.59 14.77
N VAL A 401 -27.55 46.13 13.65
CA VAL A 401 -27.45 47.56 13.30
C VAL A 401 -28.80 48.28 13.33
N GLY A 402 -29.90 47.55 13.30
CA GLY A 402 -31.26 48.10 13.38
C GLY A 402 -32.25 47.12 13.98
N GLY A 403 -33.32 47.62 14.60
CA GLY A 403 -34.29 46.78 15.32
C GLY A 403 -33.90 46.52 16.78
N GLN A 404 -33.14 47.42 17.41
CA GLN A 404 -32.77 47.29 18.83
C GLN A 404 -34.00 47.25 19.75
N GLU A 405 -35.10 47.90 19.35
CA GLU A 405 -36.40 47.86 20.03
C GLU A 405 -37.03 46.47 19.98
N THR A 406 -36.98 45.80 18.82
CA THR A 406 -37.39 44.41 18.64
C THR A 406 -36.59 43.50 19.57
N LEU A 407 -35.27 43.70 19.62
CA LEU A 407 -34.35 42.94 20.46
C LEU A 407 -34.63 43.14 21.96
N ALA A 408 -34.97 44.37 22.38
CA ALA A 408 -35.42 44.66 23.74
C ALA A 408 -36.80 44.08 24.07
N SER A 409 -37.69 43.97 23.08
CA SER A 409 -39.01 43.36 23.24
C SER A 409 -38.91 41.85 23.40
N ILE A 410 -38.05 41.19 22.61
CA ILE A 410 -37.76 39.75 22.72
C ILE A 410 -37.13 39.42 24.08
N GLU A 411 -36.27 40.29 24.62
CA GLU A 411 -35.67 40.08 25.95
C GLU A 411 -36.70 40.10 27.09
N LYS A 412 -37.81 40.83 26.92
CA LYS A 412 -38.86 40.94 27.95
C LYS A 412 -39.82 39.74 27.98
N VAL A 413 -39.79 38.88 26.96
CA VAL A 413 -40.67 37.70 26.85
C VAL A 413 -40.53 36.80 28.08
N GLU A 414 -41.65 36.24 28.52
CA GLU A 414 -41.71 35.31 29.65
C GLU A 414 -41.12 33.96 29.26
N LEU A 415 -40.33 33.37 30.16
CA LEU A 415 -39.63 32.11 29.95
C LEU A 415 -40.31 31.00 30.75
N ASN A 416 -40.25 29.77 30.26
CA ASN A 416 -40.75 28.62 30.99
C ASN A 416 -39.84 28.33 32.20
N GLU A 417 -40.44 27.91 33.33
CA GLU A 417 -39.71 27.69 34.59
C GLU A 417 -38.69 26.53 34.53
N ILE A 418 -38.86 25.59 33.60
CA ILE A 418 -38.09 24.32 33.55
C ILE A 418 -37.16 24.22 32.32
N GLY A 419 -37.10 25.26 31.49
CA GLY A 419 -36.16 25.32 30.38
C GLY A 419 -36.13 26.71 29.80
N ASP A 420 -34.94 27.20 29.42
CA ASP A 420 -34.68 28.54 28.86
C ASP A 420 -35.47 28.87 27.55
N ALA A 421 -36.49 28.10 27.22
CA ALA A 421 -37.40 28.32 26.10
C ALA A 421 -38.50 29.34 26.48
N PRO A 422 -38.87 30.26 25.56
CA PRO A 422 -39.93 31.22 25.80
C PRO A 422 -41.31 30.55 25.86
N VAL A 423 -42.22 31.09 26.69
CA VAL A 423 -43.63 30.66 26.79
C VAL A 423 -44.32 30.87 25.44
N GLU A 424 -44.17 32.08 24.90
CA GLU A 424 -44.59 32.41 23.54
C GLU A 424 -43.41 32.25 22.56
N PRO A 425 -43.49 31.31 21.59
CA PRO A 425 -42.35 31.00 20.75
C PRO A 425 -42.02 32.17 19.82
N VAL A 426 -40.83 32.75 20.01
CA VAL A 426 -40.25 33.73 19.08
C VAL A 426 -39.85 33.01 17.80
N ARG A 427 -40.44 33.40 16.67
CA ARG A 427 -40.25 32.75 15.37
C ARG A 427 -39.47 33.63 14.41
N PHE A 428 -38.51 33.01 13.72
CA PHE A 428 -37.86 33.54 12.54
C PHE A 428 -38.79 33.27 11.36
N LEU A 429 -39.50 34.29 10.85
CA LEU A 429 -40.47 34.10 9.77
C LEU A 429 -39.78 33.98 8.42
N ARG A 430 -38.92 34.95 8.09
CA ARG A 430 -38.18 35.00 6.83
C ARG A 430 -36.93 35.87 6.94
N ALA A 431 -35.97 35.61 6.06
CA ALA A 431 -34.78 36.43 5.88
C ALA A 431 -34.85 37.17 4.54
N GLU A 432 -34.38 38.41 4.52
CA GLU A 432 -34.15 39.17 3.29
C GLU A 432 -32.68 39.57 3.25
N VAL A 433 -31.95 39.09 2.24
CA VAL A 433 -30.55 39.44 2.01
C VAL A 433 -30.51 40.70 1.15
N PHE A 434 -30.00 41.81 1.70
CA PHE A 434 -29.91 43.08 0.99
C PHE A 434 -28.61 43.22 0.19
N VAL A 435 -27.50 42.75 0.77
CA VAL A 435 -26.18 42.82 0.16
C VAL A 435 -25.50 41.48 0.37
N ASP A 436 -25.31 40.75 -0.73
CA ASP A 436 -24.50 39.53 -0.77
C ASP A 436 -23.12 39.84 -1.38
N PRO A 437 -22.05 39.94 -0.58
CA PRO A 437 -20.72 40.22 -1.08
C PRO A 437 -20.04 38.99 -1.70
N PHE A 438 -20.61 37.78 -1.57
CA PHE A 438 -20.04 36.55 -2.11
C PHE A 438 -20.35 36.37 -3.60
N GLU A 439 -21.54 36.75 -4.07
CA GLU A 439 -21.89 36.70 -5.49
C GLU A 439 -20.97 37.60 -6.34
N GLU A 440 -20.66 38.81 -5.85
CA GLU A 440 -19.71 39.71 -6.51
C GLU A 440 -18.31 39.09 -6.59
N ALA A 441 -17.83 38.49 -5.49
CA ALA A 441 -16.52 37.86 -5.42
C ALA A 441 -16.42 36.64 -6.35
N GLU A 442 -17.48 35.83 -6.46
CA GLU A 442 -17.56 34.71 -7.40
C GLU A 442 -17.50 35.17 -8.86
N ALA A 443 -18.27 36.19 -9.20
CA ALA A 443 -18.26 36.75 -10.54
C ALA A 443 -16.88 37.31 -10.93
N GLU A 444 -16.17 37.94 -9.99
CA GLU A 444 -14.78 38.38 -10.19
C GLU A 444 -13.82 37.20 -10.43
N VAL A 445 -13.90 36.14 -9.61
CA VAL A 445 -13.07 34.93 -9.77
C VAL A 445 -13.31 34.28 -11.14
N GLN A 446 -14.56 34.19 -11.57
CA GLN A 446 -14.94 33.56 -12.84
C GLN A 446 -14.44 34.38 -14.04
N LYS A 447 -14.55 35.71 -13.99
CA LYS A 447 -14.01 36.59 -15.03
C LYS A 447 -12.51 36.44 -15.18
N GLU A 448 -11.77 36.47 -14.07
CA GLU A 448 -10.31 36.28 -14.10
C GLU A 448 -9.91 34.90 -14.65
N ARG A 449 -10.64 33.83 -14.27
CA ARG A 449 -10.42 32.48 -14.80
C ARG A 449 -10.69 32.42 -16.31
N ALA A 450 -11.77 33.05 -16.78
CA ALA A 450 -12.09 33.11 -18.20
C ALA A 450 -11.00 33.84 -19.01
N GLU A 451 -10.52 34.99 -18.52
CA GLU A 451 -9.43 35.72 -19.15
C GLU A 451 -8.11 34.93 -19.20
N LEU A 452 -7.80 34.16 -18.15
CA LEU A 452 -6.63 33.28 -18.15
C LEU A 452 -6.77 32.15 -19.17
N LEU A 453 -7.95 31.54 -19.29
CA LEU A 453 -8.23 30.51 -20.29
C LEU A 453 -8.07 31.05 -21.72
N GLU A 454 -8.53 32.27 -21.98
CA GLU A 454 -8.32 32.92 -23.28
C GLU A 454 -6.84 33.21 -23.56
N LYS A 455 -6.08 33.68 -22.56
CA LYS A 455 -4.63 33.88 -22.70
C LYS A 455 -3.88 32.57 -23.00
N ILE A 456 -4.31 31.46 -22.40
CA ILE A 456 -3.74 30.13 -22.67
C ILE A 456 -4.08 29.66 -24.09
N LYS A 457 -5.33 29.84 -24.54
CA LYS A 457 -5.76 29.49 -25.91
C LYS A 457 -5.02 30.27 -26.99
N ASN A 458 -4.67 31.53 -26.73
CA ASN A 458 -3.92 32.39 -27.65
C ASN A 458 -2.41 32.13 -27.67
N GLY A 459 -1.94 30.97 -27.19
CA GLY A 459 -0.53 30.56 -27.24
C GLY A 459 0.34 31.06 -26.10
N GLY A 460 -0.24 31.70 -25.08
CA GLY A 460 0.45 32.01 -23.83
C GLY A 460 0.73 30.75 -23.05
N LYS A 461 2.00 30.42 -22.79
CA LYS A 461 2.32 29.40 -21.77
C LYS A 461 1.76 29.89 -20.41
N PRO A 462 1.14 29.02 -19.60
CA PRO A 462 0.80 29.35 -18.22
C PRO A 462 2.13 29.43 -17.46
N VAL A 463 2.70 30.63 -17.40
CA VAL A 463 3.94 30.88 -16.70
C VAL A 463 3.52 31.46 -15.37
N LEU A 464 3.46 30.59 -14.35
CA LEU A 464 3.68 31.00 -12.96
C LEU A 464 4.77 32.09 -12.98
N LYS A 465 4.44 33.29 -12.50
CA LYS A 465 5.38 34.41 -12.27
C LYS A 465 6.41 34.02 -11.19
N THR A 466 7.12 32.93 -11.41
CA THR A 466 8.49 32.79 -10.96
C THR A 466 9.24 33.82 -11.77
N GLU A 467 9.73 34.88 -11.12
CA GLU A 467 10.75 35.74 -11.70
C GLU A 467 11.75 34.81 -12.41
N LYS A 468 11.87 34.95 -13.74
CA LYS A 468 12.99 34.34 -14.45
C LYS A 468 14.23 35.05 -13.92
N LYS A 469 14.78 34.55 -12.82
CA LYS A 469 16.22 34.70 -12.59
C LYS A 469 16.84 33.98 -13.76
N ASP A 470 17.52 34.76 -14.60
CA ASP A 470 18.28 34.29 -15.74
C ASP A 470 18.97 32.98 -15.39
N ALA A 471 18.91 32.02 -16.31
CA ALA A 471 19.52 30.71 -16.16
C ALA A 471 20.94 30.90 -15.62
N LYS A 472 21.15 30.68 -14.31
CA LYS A 472 22.46 30.84 -13.69
C LYS A 472 23.43 29.98 -14.48
N GLU A 473 24.47 30.62 -15.04
CA GLU A 473 25.55 29.94 -15.73
C GLU A 473 25.99 28.71 -14.92
N LYS A 474 26.20 27.59 -15.60
CA LYS A 474 26.67 26.35 -14.97
C LYS A 474 27.91 26.69 -14.10
N PRO A 475 27.97 26.24 -12.83
CA PRO A 475 29.06 26.59 -11.94
C PRO A 475 30.41 26.18 -12.57
N LYS A 476 31.34 27.13 -12.68
CA LYS A 476 32.67 26.91 -13.26
C LYS A 476 33.38 25.79 -12.50
N THR A 477 33.83 24.77 -13.24
CA THR A 477 34.58 23.64 -12.68
C THR A 477 36.07 23.95 -12.68
N PHE A 478 36.71 23.90 -11.53
CA PHE A 478 38.13 24.19 -11.31
C PHE A 478 39.00 22.93 -11.17
N SER A 479 38.41 21.73 -10.97
CA SER A 479 39.15 20.47 -10.92
C SER A 479 38.32 19.25 -11.32
N THR A 480 38.98 18.12 -11.56
CA THR A 480 38.35 16.83 -11.87
C THR A 480 38.44 15.87 -10.68
N GLY A 481 37.81 16.19 -9.54
CA GLY A 481 37.72 15.30 -8.37
C GLY A 481 36.61 15.67 -7.39
N ILE A 482 36.67 15.22 -6.14
CA ILE A 482 35.81 15.76 -5.08
C ILE A 482 36.26 17.22 -4.83
N GLY A 483 35.34 18.19 -4.90
CA GLY A 483 35.67 19.62 -4.76
C GLY A 483 35.78 20.41 -6.07
N LYS A 484 35.24 19.92 -7.20
CA LYS A 484 35.32 20.57 -8.54
C LYS A 484 34.89 22.03 -8.59
N TYR A 485 34.06 22.50 -7.66
CA TYR A 485 33.51 23.85 -7.67
C TYR A 485 34.20 24.82 -6.70
N ILE A 486 35.26 24.39 -6.02
CA ILE A 486 36.05 25.22 -5.11
C ILE A 486 37.16 25.92 -5.92
N ASN A 487 37.18 27.24 -5.92
CA ASN A 487 38.22 28.02 -6.61
C ASN A 487 39.53 28.00 -5.79
N PRO A 488 40.62 27.40 -6.28
CA PRO A 488 41.90 27.31 -5.55
C PRO A 488 42.60 28.65 -5.35
N GLN A 489 42.21 29.71 -6.07
CA GLN A 489 42.79 31.06 -5.94
C GLN A 489 42.21 31.87 -4.78
N ASN A 490 41.07 31.45 -4.21
CA ASN A 490 40.48 32.07 -3.03
C ASN A 490 41.13 31.52 -1.75
N LYS A 491 42.45 31.70 -1.60
CA LYS A 491 43.09 31.60 -0.30
C LYS A 491 42.83 32.92 0.43
N ARG A 492 41.98 32.89 1.47
CA ARG A 492 41.89 33.99 2.45
C ARG A 492 43.29 34.20 3.03
N THR A 493 43.95 35.28 2.61
CA THR A 493 45.18 35.78 3.22
C THR A 493 44.83 36.35 4.59
N LEU A 494 45.19 35.61 5.65
CA LEU A 494 45.44 36.18 6.96
C LEU A 494 46.75 36.98 6.84
N ALA A 495 46.64 38.25 6.52
CA ALA A 495 47.77 39.18 6.53
C ALA A 495 47.84 39.83 7.91
N THR A 496 48.87 39.45 8.64
CA THR A 496 49.45 40.16 9.78
C THR A 496 50.01 41.48 9.26
N GLU A 497 49.44 42.62 9.67
CA GLU A 497 50.07 43.94 9.50
C GLU A 497 50.48 44.47 10.88
N ALA A 498 51.61 45.19 10.87
CA ALA A 498 52.56 45.35 11.95
C ALA A 498 52.13 46.27 13.10
N ILE A 499 52.80 46.06 14.24
CA ILE A 499 52.74 46.85 15.47
C ILE A 499 53.89 47.88 15.43
N GLU A 500 53.57 49.17 15.58
CA GLU A 500 54.46 50.18 16.18
C GLU A 500 53.65 51.06 17.16
N ASP A 501 54.30 51.40 18.28
CA ASP A 501 53.80 51.84 19.59
C ASP A 501 53.13 53.23 19.67
N VAL A 502 52.05 53.35 20.46
CA VAL A 502 51.71 54.51 21.32
C VAL A 502 50.93 54.02 22.59
N PRO A 503 51.18 54.56 23.81
CA PRO A 503 50.97 53.89 25.11
C PRO A 503 49.59 54.17 25.79
N PRO A 504 49.28 53.60 26.98
CA PRO A 504 47.98 53.01 27.28
C PRO A 504 47.06 53.88 28.17
N GLU A 505 45.74 53.64 28.10
CA GLU A 505 44.82 53.98 29.19
C GLU A 505 43.71 52.94 29.38
N GLN A 506 43.34 52.73 30.64
CA GLN A 506 42.76 51.51 31.21
C GLN A 506 41.29 51.21 30.81
N PRO A 507 40.88 49.93 30.70
CA PRO A 507 39.50 49.56 30.37
C PRO A 507 38.60 49.44 31.61
N LYS A 508 37.41 50.07 31.54
CA LYS A 508 36.28 49.82 32.45
C LYS A 508 35.60 48.49 32.11
N LYS A 509 35.45 47.63 33.11
CA LYS A 509 34.79 46.30 33.06
C LYS A 509 33.31 46.36 32.63
N LYS A 510 32.91 45.49 31.70
CA LYS A 510 31.55 44.90 31.64
C LYS A 510 31.60 43.41 31.29
N LYS A 511 30.70 42.64 31.92
CA LYS A 511 30.69 41.17 32.12
C LYS A 511 30.40 40.36 30.85
N LEU A 512 31.12 39.24 30.67
CA LEU A 512 30.74 38.14 29.77
C LEU A 512 29.71 37.22 30.44
N VAL A 513 28.59 36.95 29.76
CA VAL A 513 27.70 35.82 30.04
C VAL A 513 28.17 34.65 29.18
N LYS A 514 28.55 33.52 29.79
CA LYS A 514 28.87 32.26 29.11
C LYS A 514 27.58 31.48 28.87
N ASN A 515 27.24 31.21 27.61
CA ASN A 515 26.31 30.14 27.24
C ASN A 515 27.11 28.86 26.98
N THR A 516 26.97 27.89 27.87
CA THR A 516 27.50 26.53 27.74
C THR A 516 26.41 25.60 27.23
N LEU A 517 26.48 25.21 25.97
CA LEU A 517 25.75 24.06 25.43
C LEU A 517 26.71 23.23 24.59
N SER A 518 27.57 22.47 25.26
CA SER A 518 28.51 21.57 24.60
C SER A 518 28.87 20.40 25.52
N ASP A 519 27.87 19.62 25.94
CA ASP A 519 28.07 18.21 26.30
C ASP A 519 26.70 17.48 26.32
N PHE A 520 26.55 16.42 25.53
CA PHE A 520 25.34 15.58 25.44
C PHE A 520 25.67 14.10 25.66
N SER A 521 26.66 13.82 26.51
CA SER A 521 27.12 12.46 26.81
C SER A 521 26.24 11.68 27.82
N LYS A 522 25.02 12.14 28.10
CA LYS A 522 24.00 11.41 28.88
C LYS A 522 22.59 11.61 28.31
N TRP A 523 22.36 11.14 27.08
CA TRP A 523 21.02 10.78 26.62
C TRP A 523 21.02 9.32 26.19
#